data_AF-A0A8J5SQA0-F1
#
_entry.id   AF-A0A8J5SQA0-F1
#
_cell.length_a   1.000
_cell.length_b   1.000
_cell.length_c   1.000
_cell.angle_alpha   90.00
_cell.angle_beta   90.00
_cell.angle_gamma   90.00
#
_symmetry.space_group_name_H-M   'P 1'
#
loop_
_entity.id
_entity.type
_entity.pdbx_description
1 polymer ?
#
loop_
_entity_poly.entity_id
_entity_poly.type
_entity_poly.pdbx_seq_one_letter_code
_entity_poly.pdbx_strand_id
1 'polypeptide(L)'
;MLGLVAAPPVTAAPPRGRCSAATAPEKAGHGGRLAFAIVPAAASLSLLLWTSPVNAGILSGSTGLESVPGPELPRMDFLEKWNAENQKKYAEFDSRFKSSQVLKELLEKSKQNKLKNERQIQDKYCLRGAEWGVGDCSTDGMSDQEREDFISELKKRTQGE
;
A
#
# COMPACT_ATOMS: atom_id res chain seq x y z
N MET A 1 -44.75 -13.68 -41.76
CA MET A 1 -43.84 -12.71 -41.11
C MET A 1 -42.61 -13.52 -40.70
N LEU A 2 -41.39 -13.23 -41.15
CA LEU A 2 -40.55 -12.03 -40.91
C LEU A 2 -40.29 -11.78 -39.41
N GLY A 3 -39.02 -11.87 -39.01
CA GLY A 3 -38.53 -11.65 -37.65
C GLY A 3 -37.30 -12.50 -37.31
N LEU A 4 -36.09 -12.04 -37.66
CA LEU A 4 -34.83 -12.59 -37.11
C LEU A 4 -34.47 -11.88 -35.80
N VAL A 5 -33.86 -12.61 -34.87
CA VAL A 5 -32.97 -12.07 -33.84
C VAL A 5 -31.73 -12.98 -33.76
N ALA A 6 -30.54 -12.40 -33.66
CA ALA A 6 -29.27 -13.12 -33.75
C ALA A 6 -28.72 -13.55 -32.37
N ALA A 7 -27.87 -14.58 -32.36
CA ALA A 7 -27.13 -15.03 -31.18
C ALA A 7 -25.70 -14.44 -31.13
N PRO A 8 -25.14 -14.14 -29.94
CA PRO A 8 -23.76 -13.69 -29.80
C PRO A 8 -22.75 -14.86 -29.93
N PRO A 9 -21.56 -14.65 -30.54
CA PRO A 9 -20.58 -15.71 -30.75
C PRO A 9 -19.68 -15.98 -29.54
N VAL A 10 -19.25 -17.23 -29.40
CA VAL A 10 -18.25 -17.68 -28.42
C VAL A 10 -16.84 -17.32 -28.89
N THR A 11 -16.02 -16.73 -28.01
CA THR A 11 -14.60 -16.42 -28.29
C THR A 11 -13.68 -17.51 -27.74
N ALA A 12 -12.75 -18.00 -28.56
CA ALA A 12 -11.83 -19.09 -28.25
C ALA A 12 -10.46 -18.58 -27.75
N ALA A 13 -9.73 -19.44 -27.02
CA ALA A 13 -8.42 -19.11 -26.45
C ALA A 13 -7.25 -19.29 -27.46
N PRO A 14 -6.18 -18.46 -27.39
CA PRO A 14 -5.00 -18.58 -28.25
C PRO A 14 -3.97 -19.62 -27.74
N PRO A 15 -3.12 -20.19 -28.62
CA PRO A 15 -2.27 -21.35 -28.31
C PRO A 15 -0.84 -21.03 -27.83
N ARG A 16 -0.14 -22.09 -27.36
CA ARG A 16 1.30 -22.09 -27.03
C ARG A 16 2.19 -22.33 -28.26
N GLY A 17 3.33 -21.67 -28.28
CA GLY A 17 4.57 -22.10 -28.95
C GLY A 17 5.68 -21.08 -28.73
N ARG A 18 6.96 -21.31 -29.01
CA ARG A 18 7.83 -22.51 -29.11
C ARG A 18 9.20 -21.89 -29.45
N CYS A 19 10.30 -22.35 -28.85
CA CYS A 19 11.60 -21.68 -28.98
C CYS A 19 12.32 -21.97 -30.32
N SER A 20 13.17 -21.03 -30.73
CA SER A 20 14.25 -21.20 -31.73
C SER A 20 15.50 -20.43 -31.27
N ALA A 21 16.68 -20.79 -31.77
CA ALA A 21 17.98 -20.21 -31.41
C ALA A 21 18.93 -20.15 -32.63
N ALA A 22 20.16 -19.60 -32.43
CA ALA A 22 21.28 -19.52 -33.39
C ALA A 22 21.12 -18.47 -34.53
N THR A 23 22.16 -17.80 -35.07
CA THR A 23 23.62 -17.73 -34.72
C THR A 23 24.32 -16.52 -35.41
N ALA A 24 25.18 -15.79 -34.66
CA ALA A 24 26.52 -15.22 -35.04
C ALA A 24 26.71 -14.38 -36.33
N PRO A 25 27.90 -13.80 -36.65
CA PRO A 25 29.12 -13.46 -35.87
C PRO A 25 29.34 -11.89 -35.88
N GLU A 26 30.50 -11.20 -35.89
CA GLU A 26 31.95 -11.43 -35.67
C GLU A 26 32.66 -10.09 -35.28
N LYS A 27 33.81 -10.12 -34.57
CA LYS A 27 34.85 -9.04 -34.41
C LYS A 27 34.39 -7.67 -33.83
N ALA A 28 35.24 -6.79 -33.26
CA ALA A 28 36.63 -6.85 -32.76
C ALA A 28 36.64 -6.19 -31.34
N GLY A 29 37.70 -6.18 -30.51
CA GLY A 29 39.04 -5.64 -30.77
C GLY A 29 39.30 -4.44 -29.86
N HIS A 30 40.03 -4.64 -28.76
CA HIS A 30 40.23 -3.66 -27.67
C HIS A 30 40.85 -2.32 -28.10
N GLY A 31 40.36 -1.20 -27.53
CA GLY A 31 41.09 0.08 -27.54
C GLY A 31 40.25 1.32 -27.16
N GLY A 32 40.68 2.09 -26.15
CA GLY A 32 40.43 3.54 -26.09
C GLY A 32 39.10 4.07 -25.53
N ARG A 33 38.45 3.45 -24.52
CA ARG A 33 37.25 4.04 -23.85
C ARG A 33 37.26 4.16 -22.32
N LEU A 34 38.39 3.91 -21.64
CA LEU A 34 38.49 4.06 -20.17
C LEU A 34 38.84 5.48 -19.68
N ALA A 35 39.22 6.40 -20.57
CA ALA A 35 39.71 7.74 -20.18
C ALA A 35 38.61 8.72 -19.70
N PHE A 36 37.37 8.58 -20.16
CA PHE A 36 36.31 9.57 -19.89
C PHE A 36 35.48 9.33 -18.61
N ALA A 37 35.59 8.16 -17.99
CA ALA A 37 34.81 7.82 -16.79
C ALA A 37 35.43 8.35 -15.47
N ILE A 38 36.72 8.71 -15.48
CA ILE A 38 37.49 9.01 -14.25
C ILE A 38 37.40 10.50 -13.87
N VAL A 39 37.27 11.39 -14.86
CA VAL A 39 37.24 12.86 -14.67
C VAL A 39 36.16 13.35 -13.68
N PRO A 40 34.88 12.94 -13.75
CA PRO A 40 33.85 13.47 -12.84
C PRO A 40 34.00 12.97 -11.40
N ALA A 41 34.63 11.80 -11.18
CA ALA A 41 34.83 11.23 -9.86
C ALA A 41 36.00 11.87 -9.09
N ALA A 42 37.06 12.29 -9.80
CA ALA A 42 38.18 13.00 -9.18
C ALA A 42 37.79 14.43 -8.77
N ALA A 43 37.01 15.14 -9.60
CA ALA A 43 36.63 16.53 -9.35
C ALA A 43 35.73 16.70 -8.10
N SER A 44 34.82 15.76 -7.84
CA SER A 44 33.94 15.81 -6.66
C SER A 44 34.69 15.54 -5.35
N LEU A 45 35.66 14.63 -5.36
CA LEU A 45 36.57 14.42 -4.22
C LEU A 45 37.40 15.67 -3.93
N SER A 46 37.90 16.36 -4.96
CA SER A 46 38.63 17.62 -4.79
C SER A 46 37.77 18.71 -4.14
N LEU A 47 36.47 18.83 -4.46
CA LEU A 47 35.58 19.78 -3.76
C LEU A 47 35.41 19.43 -2.28
N LEU A 48 35.32 18.15 -1.93
CA LEU A 48 35.18 17.71 -0.54
C LEU A 48 36.47 17.98 0.26
N LEU A 49 37.65 17.70 -0.31
CA LEU A 49 38.94 17.94 0.34
C LEU A 49 39.39 19.41 0.31
N TRP A 50 38.80 20.26 -0.53
CA TRP A 50 39.04 21.71 -0.53
C TRP A 50 38.40 22.42 0.70
N THR A 51 37.56 21.73 1.49
CA THR A 51 36.81 22.33 2.61
C THR A 51 37.71 22.81 3.76
N SER A 52 38.32 23.99 3.57
CA SER A 52 38.94 24.76 4.63
C SER A 52 37.91 25.01 5.74
N PRO A 53 38.21 24.67 7.00
CA PRO A 53 37.26 24.81 8.09
C PRO A 53 37.05 26.29 8.38
N VAL A 54 35.93 26.84 7.90
CA VAL A 54 35.50 28.20 8.22
C VAL A 54 35.17 28.26 9.70
N ASN A 55 36.15 28.72 10.47
CA ASN A 55 36.03 28.86 11.92
C ASN A 55 34.84 29.78 12.24
N ALA A 56 33.85 29.26 12.97
CA ALA A 56 32.55 29.90 13.16
C ALA A 56 32.63 31.03 14.20
N GLY A 57 33.35 32.12 13.88
CA GLY A 57 33.80 33.07 14.89
C GLY A 57 34.20 34.47 14.41
N ILE A 58 33.41 35.12 13.54
CA ILE A 58 33.28 36.60 13.58
C ILE A 58 31.83 37.07 13.26
N LEU A 59 31.04 36.29 12.52
CA LEU A 59 29.63 36.64 12.19
C LEU A 59 28.57 35.99 13.09
N SER A 60 28.94 35.01 13.93
CA SER A 60 28.06 34.48 14.99
C SER A 60 28.08 35.43 16.19
N GLY A 61 27.41 36.58 16.04
CA GLY A 61 27.46 37.66 17.02
C GLY A 61 26.55 38.86 16.69
N SER A 62 26.18 39.07 15.43
CA SER A 62 25.05 39.94 15.11
C SER A 62 23.75 39.22 15.44
N THR A 63 23.17 39.51 16.61
CA THR A 63 21.74 39.23 16.85
C THR A 63 20.94 40.01 15.81
N GLY A 64 20.46 39.31 14.79
CA GLY A 64 19.59 39.89 13.77
C GLY A 64 18.26 40.36 14.38
N LEU A 65 17.45 41.05 13.56
CA LEU A 65 16.16 41.61 13.95
C LEU A 65 15.06 40.55 14.25
N GLU A 66 15.43 39.28 14.43
CA GLU A 66 14.54 38.12 14.59
C GLU A 66 13.66 38.14 15.85
N SER A 67 13.90 39.05 16.79
CA SER A 67 13.05 39.25 17.97
C SER A 67 12.50 40.67 18.11
N VAL A 68 12.37 41.39 16.99
CA VAL A 68 11.30 42.39 16.88
C VAL A 68 10.01 41.61 16.62
N PRO A 69 9.04 41.54 17.55
CA PRO A 69 7.76 40.90 17.25
C PRO A 69 7.12 41.66 16.09
N GLY A 70 6.82 40.95 15.01
CA GLY A 70 6.19 41.56 13.83
C GLY A 70 4.91 42.28 14.24
N PRO A 71 4.65 43.50 13.73
CA PRO A 71 3.47 44.26 14.11
C PRO A 71 2.21 43.42 13.87
N GLU A 72 1.28 43.41 14.83
CA GLU A 72 0.06 42.61 14.67
C GLU A 72 -0.64 43.02 13.36
N LEU A 73 -0.69 42.06 12.43
CA LEU A 73 -1.36 42.25 11.15
C LEU A 73 -2.82 42.60 11.44
N PRO A 74 -3.36 43.70 10.86
CA PRO A 74 -4.72 44.13 11.17
C PRO A 74 -5.68 43.00 10.82
N ARG A 75 -6.42 42.52 11.84
CA ARG A 75 -7.41 41.46 11.71
C ARG A 75 -8.59 41.99 10.91
N MET A 76 -8.49 41.86 9.59
CA MET A 76 -9.57 42.29 8.69
C MET A 76 -10.77 41.39 8.95
N ASP A 77 -11.82 41.94 9.54
CA ASP A 77 -13.12 41.29 9.80
C ASP A 77 -13.60 40.38 8.66
N PHE A 78 -13.39 40.82 7.43
CA PHE A 78 -13.70 40.07 6.21
C PHE A 78 -12.90 38.76 6.09
N LEU A 79 -11.59 38.77 6.33
CA LEU A 79 -10.75 37.57 6.22
C LEU A 79 -11.08 36.54 7.30
N GLU A 80 -11.38 36.97 8.53
CA GLU A 80 -11.80 36.06 9.60
C GLU A 80 -13.19 35.46 9.31
N LYS A 81 -14.16 36.26 8.85
CA LYS A 81 -15.50 35.79 8.44
C LYS A 81 -15.42 34.83 7.26
N TRP A 82 -14.63 35.16 6.24
CA TRP A 82 -14.42 34.33 5.04
C TRP A 82 -13.72 32.99 5.38
N ASN A 83 -12.71 32.98 6.24
CA ASN A 83 -12.10 31.73 6.72
C ASN A 83 -13.10 30.89 7.53
N ALA A 84 -13.86 31.51 8.44
CA ALA A 84 -14.87 30.81 9.24
C ALA A 84 -16.01 30.24 8.38
N GLU A 85 -16.42 30.93 7.32
CA GLU A 85 -17.42 30.45 6.35
C GLU A 85 -16.89 29.29 5.50
N ASN A 86 -15.65 29.36 5.00
CA ASN A 86 -15.01 28.23 4.32
C ASN A 86 -14.88 27.02 5.25
N GLN A 87 -14.43 27.20 6.49
CA GLN A 87 -14.31 26.12 7.47
C GLN A 87 -15.66 25.46 7.78
N LYS A 88 -16.73 26.26 7.93
CA LYS A 88 -18.11 25.75 8.03
C LYS A 88 -18.52 24.95 6.79
N LYS A 89 -18.20 25.44 5.58
CA LYS A 89 -18.51 24.73 4.33
C LYS A 89 -17.77 23.40 4.22
N TYR A 90 -16.50 23.33 4.60
CA TYR A 90 -15.77 22.05 4.65
C TYR A 90 -16.40 21.06 5.65
N ALA A 91 -16.84 21.52 6.82
CA ALA A 91 -17.57 20.68 7.78
C ALA A 91 -18.97 20.26 7.29
N GLU A 92 -19.71 21.14 6.59
CA GLU A 92 -20.97 20.82 5.91
C GLU A 92 -20.78 19.76 4.81
N PHE A 93 -19.69 19.84 4.03
CA PHE A 93 -19.40 18.83 3.01
C PHE A 93 -18.94 17.50 3.62
N ASP A 94 -18.02 17.50 4.59
CA ASP A 94 -17.56 16.29 5.28
C ASP A 94 -18.72 15.55 5.98
N SER A 95 -19.62 16.27 6.66
CA SER A 95 -20.81 15.68 7.26
C SER A 95 -21.79 15.12 6.22
N ARG A 96 -21.95 15.75 5.05
CA ARG A 96 -22.72 15.21 3.91
C ARG A 96 -22.07 13.96 3.29
N PHE A 97 -20.74 13.93 3.16
CA PHE A 97 -20.02 12.73 2.70
C PHE A 97 -20.16 11.58 3.70
N LYS A 98 -20.02 11.85 5.01
CA LYS A 98 -20.24 10.90 6.10
C LYS A 98 -21.69 10.40 6.19
N SER A 99 -22.67 11.23 5.86
CA SER A 99 -24.08 10.82 5.83
C SER A 99 -24.49 10.10 4.54
N SER A 100 -23.68 10.18 3.48
CA SER A 100 -23.99 9.59 2.16
C SER A 100 -24.18 8.07 2.21
N GLN A 101 -25.12 7.57 1.40
CA GLN A 101 -25.41 6.13 1.28
C GLN A 101 -24.21 5.35 0.75
N VAL A 102 -23.51 5.89 -0.26
CA VAL A 102 -22.36 5.26 -0.90
C VAL A 102 -21.22 5.01 0.09
N LEU A 103 -20.88 5.99 0.94
CA LEU A 103 -19.81 5.80 1.94
C LEU A 103 -20.21 4.74 2.98
N LYS A 104 -21.45 4.75 3.45
CA LYS A 104 -21.97 3.75 4.41
C LYS A 104 -21.91 2.33 3.83
N GLU A 105 -22.36 2.16 2.60
CA GLU A 105 -22.33 0.89 1.88
C GLU A 105 -20.89 0.38 1.65
N LEU A 106 -19.97 1.26 1.25
CA LEU A 106 -18.55 0.91 1.08
C LEU A 106 -17.87 0.55 2.41
N LEU A 107 -18.21 1.25 3.50
CA LEU A 107 -17.69 0.98 4.85
C LEU A 107 -18.21 -0.37 5.37
N GLU A 108 -19.49 -0.68 5.16
CA GLU A 108 -20.06 -1.98 5.49
C GLU A 108 -19.43 -3.11 4.67
N LYS A 109 -19.35 -2.95 3.34
CA LYS A 109 -18.68 -3.90 2.44
C LYS A 109 -17.21 -4.11 2.82
N SER A 110 -16.49 -3.06 3.22
CA SER A 110 -15.12 -3.15 3.71
C SER A 110 -15.01 -4.01 4.98
N LYS A 111 -15.89 -3.78 5.97
CA LYS A 111 -15.95 -4.60 7.21
C LYS A 111 -16.28 -6.06 6.90
N GLN A 112 -17.29 -6.31 6.07
CA GLN A 112 -17.68 -7.67 5.68
C GLN A 112 -16.55 -8.38 4.91
N ASN A 113 -15.86 -7.68 4.00
CA ASN A 113 -14.76 -8.24 3.21
C ASN A 113 -13.53 -8.52 4.07
N LYS A 114 -13.23 -7.70 5.08
CA LYS A 114 -12.17 -7.99 6.06
C LYS A 114 -12.42 -9.35 6.74
N LEU A 115 -13.59 -9.53 7.37
CA LEU A 115 -13.94 -10.77 8.09
C LEU A 115 -13.99 -12.00 7.15
N LYS A 116 -14.49 -11.82 5.92
CA LYS A 116 -14.48 -12.89 4.90
C LYS A 116 -13.07 -13.29 4.49
N ASN A 117 -12.17 -12.31 4.31
CA ASN A 117 -10.77 -12.55 3.94
C ASN A 117 -9.99 -13.21 5.10
N GLU A 118 -10.17 -12.74 6.33
CA GLU A 118 -9.57 -13.34 7.53
C GLU A 118 -9.97 -14.82 7.66
N ARG A 119 -11.27 -15.13 7.54
CA ARG A 119 -11.75 -16.52 7.54
C ARG A 119 -11.20 -17.33 6.36
N GLN A 120 -11.28 -16.82 5.13
CA GLN A 120 -10.75 -17.53 3.95
C GLN A 120 -9.25 -17.81 4.04
N ILE A 121 -8.47 -16.93 4.69
CA ILE A 121 -7.06 -17.15 4.96
C ILE A 121 -6.87 -18.25 6.03
N GLN A 122 -7.64 -18.22 7.12
CA GLN A 122 -7.66 -19.29 8.13
C GLN A 122 -8.04 -20.63 7.50
N ASP A 123 -9.16 -20.72 6.77
CA ASP A 123 -9.61 -21.92 6.04
C ASP A 123 -8.51 -22.48 5.13
N LYS A 124 -7.75 -21.60 4.44
CA LYS A 124 -6.66 -22.00 3.53
C LYS A 124 -5.42 -22.50 4.25
N TYR A 125 -5.04 -21.90 5.38
CA TYR A 125 -3.98 -22.45 6.22
C TYR A 125 -4.40 -23.76 6.89
N CYS A 126 -5.67 -23.88 7.27
CA CYS A 126 -6.17 -25.05 7.97
C CYS A 126 -6.29 -26.27 7.05
N LEU A 127 -6.90 -26.13 5.86
CA LEU A 127 -6.91 -27.19 4.84
C LEU A 127 -5.49 -27.66 4.49
N ARG A 128 -4.52 -26.73 4.42
CA ARG A 128 -3.11 -27.07 4.25
C ARG A 128 -2.50 -27.75 5.48
N GLY A 129 -2.87 -27.35 6.70
CA GLY A 129 -2.46 -28.05 7.93
C GLY A 129 -2.86 -29.51 7.89
N ALA A 130 -4.12 -29.79 7.56
CA ALA A 130 -4.65 -31.15 7.39
C ALA A 130 -3.96 -31.92 6.25
N GLU A 131 -3.73 -31.31 5.07
CA GLU A 131 -2.96 -31.90 3.96
C GLU A 131 -1.54 -32.33 4.39
N TRP A 132 -0.94 -31.64 5.37
CA TRP A 132 0.42 -31.89 5.87
C TRP A 132 0.45 -32.67 7.20
N GLY A 133 -0.71 -33.15 7.67
CA GLY A 133 -0.84 -33.94 8.92
C GLY A 133 -0.70 -33.12 10.21
N VAL A 134 -0.80 -31.80 10.14
CA VAL A 134 -0.60 -30.87 11.28
C VAL A 134 -1.95 -30.44 11.87
N GLY A 135 -2.61 -31.37 12.56
CA GLY A 135 -3.73 -31.10 13.47
C GLY A 135 -5.13 -30.99 12.84
N ASP A 136 -6.15 -31.18 13.69
CA ASP A 136 -7.56 -31.16 13.29
C ASP A 136 -8.15 -29.74 13.27
N CYS A 137 -8.54 -29.29 12.08
CA CYS A 137 -9.21 -28.00 11.87
C CYS A 137 -10.50 -27.78 12.66
N SER A 138 -11.14 -28.84 13.13
CA SER A 138 -12.49 -28.80 13.71
C SER A 138 -12.60 -28.01 15.02
N THR A 139 -11.49 -27.59 15.63
CA THR A 139 -11.52 -26.81 16.88
C THR A 139 -10.84 -25.44 16.79
N ASP A 140 -10.27 -25.08 15.64
CA ASP A 140 -9.55 -23.81 15.49
C ASP A 140 -10.54 -22.65 15.29
N GLY A 141 -10.46 -21.63 16.14
CA GLY A 141 -11.43 -20.52 16.18
C GLY A 141 -12.75 -20.77 16.93
N MET A 142 -12.94 -21.93 17.57
CA MET A 142 -13.96 -22.12 18.61
C MET A 142 -13.49 -21.48 19.93
N SER A 143 -14.41 -21.08 20.82
CA SER A 143 -14.01 -20.79 22.20
C SER A 143 -13.68 -22.08 22.96
N ASP A 144 -12.86 -21.99 24.02
CA ASP A 144 -12.43 -23.17 24.80
C ASP A 144 -13.60 -23.99 25.37
N GLN A 145 -14.74 -23.33 25.65
CA GLN A 145 -15.95 -23.99 26.13
C GLN A 145 -16.64 -24.80 25.02
N GLU A 146 -16.94 -24.16 23.88
CA GLU A 146 -17.54 -24.82 22.72
C GLU A 146 -16.66 -25.97 22.21
N ARG A 147 -15.34 -25.81 22.31
CA ARG A 147 -14.33 -26.82 21.95
C ARG A 147 -14.41 -28.06 22.84
N GLU A 148 -14.42 -27.91 24.16
CA GLU A 148 -14.54 -29.06 25.08
C GLU A 148 -15.95 -29.69 25.02
N ASP A 149 -17.01 -28.90 24.82
CA ASP A 149 -18.37 -29.43 24.61
C ASP A 149 -18.45 -30.30 23.35
N PHE A 150 -17.91 -29.83 22.22
CA PHE A 150 -17.82 -30.58 20.96
C PHE A 150 -16.97 -31.86 21.12
N ILE A 151 -15.82 -31.77 21.79
CA ILE A 151 -15.00 -32.94 22.14
C ILE A 151 -15.79 -33.91 23.04
N SER A 152 -16.63 -33.42 23.95
CA SER A 152 -17.49 -34.26 24.80
C SER A 152 -18.55 -35.00 23.98
N GLU A 153 -19.14 -34.36 22.96
CA GLU A 153 -20.08 -35.00 22.06
C GLU A 153 -19.41 -36.09 21.21
N LEU A 154 -18.23 -35.80 20.64
CA LEU A 154 -17.47 -36.78 19.87
C LEU A 154 -17.11 -37.99 20.75
N LYS A 155 -16.63 -37.77 21.98
CA LYS A 155 -16.35 -38.85 22.95
C LYS A 155 -17.60 -39.69 23.23
N LYS A 156 -18.75 -39.07 23.52
CA LYS A 156 -20.05 -39.78 23.73
C LYS A 156 -20.48 -40.60 22.52
N ARG A 157 -20.21 -40.13 21.29
CA ARG A 157 -20.54 -40.85 20.04
C ARG A 157 -19.56 -42.00 19.73
N THR A 158 -18.30 -41.90 20.15
CA THR A 158 -17.28 -42.96 19.96
C THR A 158 -17.17 -43.95 21.11
N GLN A 159 -17.74 -43.64 22.28
CA GLN A 159 -17.84 -44.51 23.46
C GLN A 159 -19.29 -45.00 23.67
N GLY A 160 -20.11 -44.93 22.61
CA GLY A 160 -21.54 -45.21 22.60
C GLY A 160 -21.90 -46.54 21.94
N GLU A 161 -21.14 -47.60 22.24
CA GLU A 161 -21.44 -49.01 21.91
C GLU A 161 -21.21 -49.87 23.17
#